data_AF-A0A1D2VKT8-F1
#
_entry.id   AF-A0A1D2VKT8-F1
#
_cell.length_a   1.000
_cell.length_b   1.000
_cell.length_c   1.000
_cell.angle_alpha   90.00
_cell.angle_beta   90.00
_cell.angle_gamma   90.00
#
_symmetry.space_group_name_H-M   'P 1'
#
loop_
_entity.id
_entity.type
_entity.pdbx_description
1 polymer ?
#
loop_
_entity_poly.entity_id
_entity_poly.type
_entity_poly.pdbx_seq_one_letter_code
_entity_poly.pdbx_strand_id
1 'polypeptide(L)'
;MRKSNSNSEININSKINKRKYVSSKNCITREKLGKRQSDSRLSLPALAKILNLENNQEEAGKREKYILSILKNDIGFQLGNKTWVRDTPLQERERILDELYHKVKSVYDYDKELLEVIVRRASYYMMQGRLRRERRAAAKLRKQK
;
A
#
# COMPACT_ATOMS: atom_id res chain seq x y z
N MET A 1 -40.81 -12.47 -44.07
CA MET A 1 -39.42 -12.87 -44.41
C MET A 1 -38.46 -12.35 -43.35
N ARG A 2 -37.62 -13.27 -42.82
CA ARG A 2 -36.25 -13.13 -42.27
C ARG A 2 -35.92 -12.07 -41.19
N LYS A 3 -35.56 -12.61 -40.01
CA LYS A 3 -34.79 -12.02 -38.90
C LYS A 3 -33.45 -11.43 -39.35
N SER A 4 -32.90 -10.46 -38.61
CA SER A 4 -31.46 -10.38 -38.26
C SER A 4 -31.24 -9.47 -37.05
N ASN A 5 -30.68 -10.06 -35.99
CA ASN A 5 -30.03 -9.42 -34.85
C ASN A 5 -28.71 -8.78 -35.30
N SER A 6 -28.29 -7.68 -34.67
CA SER A 6 -26.87 -7.34 -34.59
C SER A 6 -26.55 -6.63 -33.27
N ASN A 7 -26.17 -7.44 -32.29
CA ASN A 7 -25.37 -7.05 -31.13
C ASN A 7 -24.02 -6.52 -31.64
N SER A 8 -23.65 -5.29 -31.29
CA SER A 8 -22.26 -4.85 -31.41
C SER A 8 -21.55 -5.12 -30.08
N GLU A 9 -20.94 -6.31 -29.99
CA GLU A 9 -19.97 -6.67 -28.98
C GLU A 9 -18.72 -5.77 -29.12
N ILE A 10 -18.40 -4.98 -28.09
CA ILE A 10 -17.12 -4.29 -28.01
C ILE A 10 -16.11 -5.26 -27.38
N ASN A 11 -15.38 -5.96 -28.24
CA ASN A 11 -14.20 -6.75 -27.93
C ASN A 11 -12.98 -5.83 -27.86
N ILE A 12 -12.38 -5.64 -26.67
CA ILE A 12 -11.10 -4.93 -26.51
C ILE A 12 -10.09 -5.85 -25.84
N ASN A 13 -9.60 -6.82 -26.61
CA ASN A 13 -8.40 -7.57 -26.26
C ASN A 13 -7.13 -6.75 -26.57
N SER A 14 -6.46 -6.37 -25.47
CA SER A 14 -5.02 -6.52 -25.23
C SER A 14 -4.01 -6.06 -26.28
N LYS A 15 -3.44 -4.86 -26.07
CA LYS A 15 -2.01 -4.57 -26.34
C LYS A 15 -1.42 -3.67 -25.25
N ILE A 16 -1.06 -4.27 -24.11
CA ILE A 16 -0.25 -3.58 -23.09
C ILE A 16 1.20 -3.53 -23.60
N ASN A 17 1.60 -2.36 -24.08
CA ASN A 17 2.99 -2.01 -24.34
C ASN A 17 3.80 -2.12 -23.04
N LYS A 18 4.63 -3.16 -22.93
CA LYS A 18 5.65 -3.29 -21.88
C LYS A 18 6.73 -2.23 -22.08
N ARG A 19 6.49 -1.00 -21.63
CA ARG A 19 7.56 -0.01 -21.46
C ARG A 19 8.44 -0.47 -20.30
N LYS A 20 9.68 -0.88 -20.63
CA LYS A 20 10.74 -1.22 -19.69
C LYS A 20 11.04 0.01 -18.83
N TYR A 21 10.59 0.02 -17.58
CA TYR A 21 11.02 1.01 -16.60
C TYR A 21 12.46 0.68 -16.22
N VAL A 22 13.38 1.57 -16.57
CA VAL A 22 14.80 1.47 -16.23
C VAL A 22 14.91 1.75 -14.73
N SER A 23 15.09 0.68 -13.95
CA SER A 23 15.37 0.75 -12.52
C SER A 23 16.69 1.51 -12.31
N SER A 24 16.59 2.76 -11.87
CA SER A 24 17.74 3.51 -11.38
C SER A 24 18.37 2.74 -10.21
N LYS A 25 19.67 2.51 -10.30
CA LYS A 25 20.44 1.67 -9.39
C LYS A 25 20.82 2.52 -8.17
N ASN A 26 20.00 2.48 -7.13
CA ASN A 26 20.47 2.53 -5.75
C ASN A 26 19.80 1.37 -5.01
N CYS A 27 20.35 0.18 -5.22
CA CYS A 27 19.92 -1.03 -4.56
C CYS A 27 20.63 -1.13 -3.22
N ILE A 28 19.91 -0.87 -2.13
CA ILE A 28 20.25 -1.40 -0.81
C ILE A 28 20.43 -2.92 -0.99
N THR A 29 21.62 -3.42 -0.68
CA THR A 29 22.11 -4.75 -1.03
C THR A 29 21.15 -5.86 -0.55
N ARG A 30 20.60 -6.59 -1.51
CA ARG A 30 19.53 -7.61 -1.35
C ARG A 30 20.09 -9.00 -1.13
N GLU A 31 21.03 -9.18 -0.21
CA GLU A 31 21.62 -10.51 0.01
C GLU A 31 21.22 -11.10 1.36
N LYS A 32 20.60 -12.29 1.27
CA LYS A 32 20.20 -13.21 2.35
C LYS A 32 18.99 -12.82 3.20
N LEU A 33 17.78 -12.95 2.63
CA LEU A 33 16.61 -13.30 3.44
C LEU A 33 15.69 -14.25 2.65
N GLY A 34 15.53 -15.48 3.17
CA GLY A 34 14.66 -16.50 2.60
C GLY A 34 13.22 -16.01 2.38
N LYS A 35 12.54 -16.56 1.37
CA LYS A 35 11.14 -16.33 0.98
C LYS A 35 10.64 -14.91 1.30
N ARG A 36 11.08 -13.94 0.49
CA ARG A 36 10.72 -12.52 0.55
C ARG A 36 9.21 -12.31 0.77
N GLN A 37 8.85 -11.95 2.00
CA GLN A 37 7.56 -11.27 2.23
C GLN A 37 7.59 -9.97 1.41
N SER A 38 6.57 -9.75 0.58
CA SER A 38 6.41 -8.46 -0.08
C SER A 38 6.29 -7.36 0.98
N ASP A 39 6.82 -6.17 0.70
CA ASP A 39 6.86 -5.04 1.66
C ASP A 39 5.48 -4.72 2.27
N SER A 40 4.39 -5.03 1.56
CA SER A 40 3.02 -4.92 2.05
C SER A 40 2.67 -5.83 3.24
N ARG A 41 3.39 -6.93 3.44
CA ARG A 41 3.19 -7.90 4.53
C ARG A 41 4.25 -7.79 5.62
N LEU A 42 5.01 -6.71 5.62
CA LEU A 42 6.07 -6.44 6.58
C LEU A 42 5.51 -6.49 8.02
N SER A 43 6.07 -7.36 8.86
CA SER A 43 5.66 -7.46 10.26
C SER A 43 6.12 -6.23 11.07
N LEU A 44 5.50 -5.97 12.23
CA LEU A 44 5.94 -4.86 13.10
C LEU A 44 7.39 -5.00 13.58
N PRO A 45 7.86 -6.21 13.97
CA PRO A 45 9.28 -6.43 14.27
C PRO A 45 10.18 -6.15 13.07
N ALA A 46 9.77 -6.51 11.85
CA ALA A 46 10.55 -6.23 10.65
C ALA A 46 10.58 -4.73 10.34
N LEU A 47 9.49 -3.99 10.59
CA LEU A 47 9.50 -2.53 10.52
C LEU A 47 10.47 -1.92 11.53
N ALA A 48 10.49 -2.40 12.78
CA ALA A 48 11.43 -1.91 13.79
C ALA A 48 12.90 -2.09 13.37
N LYS A 49 13.22 -3.18 12.67
CA LYS A 49 14.55 -3.40 12.08
C LYS A 49 14.87 -2.42 10.96
N ILE A 50 13.91 -2.17 10.06
CA ILE A 50 14.09 -1.22 8.96
C ILE A 50 14.25 0.22 9.48
N LEU A 51 13.57 0.56 10.57
CA LEU A 51 13.70 1.86 11.25
C LEU A 51 14.95 1.98 12.12
N ASN A 52 15.82 0.96 12.16
CA ASN A 52 17.01 0.89 13.03
C ASN A 52 16.70 1.11 14.53
N LEU A 53 15.56 0.61 15.01
CA LEU A 53 15.10 0.82 16.39
C LEU A 53 15.49 -0.30 17.36
N GLU A 54 16.58 -1.04 17.10
CA GLU A 54 17.06 -2.14 17.97
C GLU A 54 15.97 -3.16 18.39
N ASN A 55 14.99 -3.42 17.51
CA ASN A 55 13.80 -4.25 17.77
C ASN A 55 12.77 -3.67 18.76
N ASN A 56 12.80 -2.36 19.03
CA ASN A 56 11.75 -1.67 19.75
C ASN A 56 10.48 -1.54 18.89
N GLN A 57 9.61 -2.55 19.02
CA GLN A 57 8.34 -2.64 18.29
C GLN A 57 7.33 -1.58 18.70
N GLU A 58 7.37 -1.16 19.97
CA GLU A 58 6.46 -0.16 20.50
C GLU A 58 6.73 1.18 19.83
N GLU A 59 8.00 1.59 19.79
CA GLU A 59 8.42 2.82 19.12
C GLU A 59 8.14 2.75 17.61
N ALA A 60 8.44 1.63 16.95
CA ALA A 60 8.09 1.44 15.54
C ALA A 60 6.59 1.62 15.28
N GLY A 61 5.75 1.12 16.19
CA GLY A 61 4.30 1.29 16.14
C GLY A 61 3.85 2.74 16.39
N LYS A 62 4.50 3.46 17.30
CA LYS A 62 4.24 4.90 17.54
C LYS A 62 4.58 5.73 16.30
N ARG A 63 5.74 5.49 15.69
CA ARG A 63 6.18 6.19 14.48
C ARG A 63 5.29 5.89 13.28
N GLU A 64 4.90 4.62 13.10
CA GLU A 64 3.91 4.26 12.08
C GLU A 64 2.59 5.01 12.29
N LYS A 65 2.04 5.01 13.51
CA LYS A 65 0.79 5.73 13.82
C LYS A 65 0.91 7.22 13.53
N TYR A 66 2.04 7.83 13.87
CA TYR A 66 2.30 9.24 13.61
C TYR A 66 2.26 9.53 12.09
N ILE A 67 2.99 8.75 11.28
CA ILE A 67 2.99 8.90 9.82
C ILE A 67 1.58 8.74 9.24
N LEU A 68 0.82 7.75 9.73
CA LEU A 68 -0.56 7.53 9.28
C LEU A 68 -1.51 8.66 9.69
N SER A 69 -1.26 9.31 10.83
CA SER A 69 -2.06 10.45 11.27
C SER A 69 -1.89 11.62 10.31
N ILE A 70 -0.67 11.93 9.87
CA ILE A 70 -0.38 12.96 8.86
C ILE A 70 -1.02 12.59 7.53
N LEU A 71 -0.84 11.35 7.09
CA LEU A 71 -1.38 10.87 5.82
C LEU A 71 -2.91 10.99 5.75
N LYS A 72 -3.59 10.74 6.88
CA LYS A 72 -5.05 10.85 6.97
C LYS A 72 -5.52 12.29 7.16
N ASN A 73 -4.98 13.00 8.13
CA ASN A 73 -5.52 14.28 8.59
C ASN A 73 -5.06 15.44 7.70
N ASP A 74 -3.79 15.42 7.30
CA ASP A 74 -3.21 16.57 6.61
C ASP A 74 -3.19 16.41 5.10
N ILE A 75 -3.03 15.18 4.60
CA ILE A 75 -2.98 14.86 3.16
C ILE A 75 -4.34 14.35 2.64
N GLY A 76 -5.19 13.82 3.52
CA GLY A 76 -6.52 13.35 3.14
C GLY A 76 -6.56 11.97 2.46
N PHE A 77 -5.50 11.16 2.60
CA PHE A 77 -5.49 9.82 2.03
C PHE A 77 -6.47 8.90 2.76
N GLN A 78 -7.30 8.19 1.98
CA GLN A 78 -8.33 7.28 2.51
C GLN A 78 -7.74 5.92 2.92
N LEU A 79 -7.04 5.92 4.05
CA LEU A 79 -6.46 4.72 4.66
C LEU A 79 -7.49 3.59 4.82
N GLY A 80 -7.14 2.40 4.31
CA GLY A 80 -7.98 1.20 4.41
C GLY A 80 -9.18 1.15 3.45
N ASN A 81 -9.41 2.21 2.66
CA ASN A 81 -10.42 2.24 1.59
C ASN A 81 -9.79 2.27 0.20
N LYS A 82 -8.63 2.93 0.07
CA LYS A 82 -7.78 2.88 -1.11
C LYS A 82 -6.54 2.06 -0.82
N THR A 83 -6.13 1.22 -1.77
CA THR A 83 -4.86 0.49 -1.71
C THR A 83 -3.77 1.28 -2.43
N TRP A 84 -2.63 1.45 -1.76
CA TRP A 84 -1.49 2.21 -2.29
C TRP A 84 -1.07 1.77 -3.69
N VAL A 85 -1.04 0.44 -3.95
CA VAL A 85 -0.53 -0.11 -5.20
C VAL A 85 -1.57 -0.16 -6.33
N ARG A 86 -2.87 -0.27 -6.03
CA ARG A 86 -3.91 -0.44 -7.05
C ARG A 86 -4.67 0.85 -7.34
N ASP A 87 -4.99 1.60 -6.30
CA ASP A 87 -5.97 2.69 -6.36
C ASP A 87 -5.32 4.08 -6.35
N THR A 88 -3.99 4.12 -6.31
CA THR A 88 -3.20 5.36 -6.31
C THR A 88 -2.25 5.30 -7.51
N PRO A 89 -2.46 6.10 -8.58
CA PRO A 89 -1.55 6.16 -9.72
C PRO A 89 -0.19 6.73 -9.30
N LEU A 90 0.85 6.48 -10.11
CA LEU A 90 2.24 6.85 -9.78
C LEU A 90 2.39 8.34 -9.42
N GLN A 91 1.82 9.23 -10.22
CA GLN A 91 1.86 10.68 -10.00
C GLN A 91 1.22 11.09 -8.66
N GLU A 92 0.12 10.44 -8.27
CA GLU A 92 -0.53 10.72 -6.98
C GLU A 92 0.33 10.19 -5.83
N ARG A 93 0.99 9.03 -5.98
CA ARG A 93 1.92 8.52 -4.97
C ARG A 93 3.10 9.45 -4.76
N GLU A 94 3.72 9.92 -5.83
CA GLU A 94 4.85 10.85 -5.77
C GLU A 94 4.44 12.14 -5.05
N ARG A 95 3.29 12.72 -5.42
CA ARG A 95 2.75 13.90 -4.73
C ARG A 95 2.52 13.66 -3.24
N ILE A 96 1.88 12.55 -2.88
CA ILE A 96 1.61 12.19 -1.48
C ILE A 96 2.90 11.98 -0.71
N LEU A 97 3.88 11.28 -1.29
CA LEU A 97 5.18 11.02 -0.66
C LEU A 97 6.00 12.29 -0.47
N ASP A 98 5.95 13.21 -1.44
CA ASP A 98 6.64 14.50 -1.34
C ASP A 98 6.06 15.34 -0.21
N GLU A 99 4.73 15.44 -0.14
CA GLU A 99 4.06 16.19 0.93
C GLU A 99 4.30 15.54 2.30
N LEU A 100 4.23 14.21 2.37
CA LEU A 100 4.50 13.45 3.59
C LEU A 100 5.94 13.63 4.06
N TYR A 101 6.90 13.57 3.14
CA TYR A 101 8.32 13.78 3.43
C TYR A 101 8.55 15.17 4.03
N HIS A 102 7.97 16.22 3.44
CA HIS A 102 8.12 17.57 3.96
C HIS A 102 7.51 17.78 5.35
N LYS A 103 6.45 17.05 5.69
CA LYS A 103 5.81 17.10 7.01
C LYS A 103 6.54 16.25 8.06
N VAL A 104 7.11 15.11 7.66
CA VAL A 104 7.76 14.16 8.57
C VAL A 104 9.21 14.53 8.85
N LYS A 105 9.94 15.12 7.88
CA LYS A 105 11.38 15.43 8.00
C LYS A 105 11.76 16.30 9.20
N SER A 106 10.81 17.06 9.76
CA SER A 106 11.05 17.90 10.94
C SER A 106 11.09 17.10 12.25
N VAL A 107 10.54 15.88 12.26
CA VAL A 107 10.43 15.01 13.44
C VAL A 107 11.29 13.76 13.28
N TYR A 108 11.32 13.19 12.09
CA TYR A 108 12.08 11.98 11.77
C TYR A 108 12.84 12.16 10.47
N ASP A 109 14.13 11.82 10.47
CA ASP A 109 14.99 11.86 9.28
C ASP A 109 14.76 10.60 8.42
N TYR A 110 13.66 10.58 7.68
CA TYR A 110 13.25 9.45 6.85
C TYR A 110 13.28 9.78 5.38
N ASP A 111 13.87 8.88 4.60
CA ASP A 111 13.81 8.93 3.14
C ASP A 111 12.41 8.61 2.61
N LYS A 112 12.11 9.14 1.41
CA LYS A 112 10.84 8.88 0.71
C LYS A 112 10.59 7.39 0.48
N GLU A 113 11.65 6.60 0.21
CA GLU A 113 11.55 5.15 0.04
C GLU A 113 11.06 4.45 1.32
N LEU A 114 11.59 4.86 2.47
CA LEU A 114 11.20 4.32 3.77
C LEU A 114 9.75 4.70 4.11
N LEU A 115 9.36 5.95 3.84
CA LEU A 115 7.97 6.40 3.99
C LEU A 115 7.03 5.59 3.11
N GLU A 116 7.42 5.29 1.86
CA GLU A 116 6.63 4.45 0.97
C GLU A 116 6.42 3.04 1.55
N VAL A 117 7.46 2.42 2.10
CA VAL A 117 7.35 1.10 2.75
C VAL A 117 6.32 1.14 3.89
N ILE A 118 6.37 2.17 4.74
CA ILE A 118 5.44 2.34 5.86
C ILE A 118 4.00 2.52 5.36
N VAL A 119 3.78 3.41 4.39
CA VAL A 119 2.45 3.67 3.83
C VAL A 119 1.88 2.42 3.15
N ARG A 120 2.71 1.70 2.39
CA ARG A 120 2.33 0.46 1.70
C ARG A 120 1.94 -0.64 2.68
N ARG A 121 2.70 -0.81 3.76
CA ARG A 121 2.43 -1.76 4.84
C ARG A 121 1.11 -1.43 5.53
N ALA A 122 0.97 -0.19 6.00
CA ALA A 122 -0.17 0.23 6.80
C ALA A 122 -1.49 0.23 6.01
N SER A 123 -1.48 0.77 4.79
CA SER A 123 -2.67 0.78 3.92
C SER A 123 -3.19 -0.64 3.65
N TYR A 124 -2.28 -1.59 3.40
CA TYR A 124 -2.64 -3.00 3.22
C TYR A 124 -3.23 -3.61 4.49
N TYR A 125 -2.61 -3.40 5.66
CA TYR A 125 -3.12 -3.95 6.92
C TYR A 125 -4.51 -3.41 7.28
N MET A 126 -4.75 -2.10 7.11
CA MET A 126 -6.05 -1.49 7.41
C MET A 126 -7.15 -2.03 6.48
N MET A 127 -6.85 -2.12 5.18
CA MET A 127 -7.77 -2.70 4.18
C MET A 127 -8.10 -4.16 4.51
N GLN A 128 -7.07 -4.98 4.77
CA GLN A 128 -7.27 -6.40 5.11
C GLN A 128 -8.06 -6.57 6.41
N GLY A 129 -7.80 -5.73 7.42
CA GLY A 129 -8.57 -5.73 8.66
C GLY A 129 -10.06 -5.47 8.42
N ARG A 130 -10.37 -4.48 7.58
CA ARG A 130 -11.75 -4.17 7.17
C ARG A 130 -12.41 -5.35 6.45
N LEU A 131 -11.78 -5.87 5.39
CA LEU A 131 -12.32 -7.00 4.60
C LEU A 131 -12.56 -8.25 5.46
N ARG A 132 -11.69 -8.52 6.44
CA ARG A 132 -11.89 -9.64 7.38
C ARG A 132 -13.11 -9.44 8.26
N ARG A 133 -13.38 -8.21 8.74
CA ARG A 133 -14.58 -7.91 9.53
C ARG A 133 -15.85 -8.07 8.70
N GLU A 134 -15.87 -7.53 7.48
CA GLU A 134 -17.01 -7.66 6.56
C GLU A 134 -17.33 -9.12 6.24
N ARG A 135 -16.31 -9.93 5.93
CA ARG A 135 -16.48 -11.38 5.68
C ARG A 135 -17.02 -12.13 6.90
N ARG A 136 -16.53 -11.82 8.11
CA ARG A 136 -17.03 -12.44 9.35
C ARG A 136 -18.49 -12.06 9.64
N ALA A 137 -18.86 -10.81 9.40
CA ALA A 137 -20.24 -10.34 9.57
C ALA A 137 -21.19 -11.06 8.58
N ALA A 138 -20.80 -11.14 7.31
CA ALA A 138 -21.56 -11.85 6.28
C ALA A 138 -21.73 -13.35 6.62
N ALA A 139 -20.68 -14.00 7.12
CA ALA A 139 -20.75 -15.40 7.54
C ALA A 139 -21.70 -15.62 8.72
N LYS A 140 -21.77 -14.68 9.67
CA LYS A 140 -22.74 -14.73 10.78
C LYS A 140 -24.18 -14.57 10.29
N LEU A 141 -24.42 -13.61 9.39
CA LEU A 141 -25.75 -13.37 8.81
C LEU A 141 -26.27 -14.59 8.04
N ARG A 142 -25.38 -15.29 7.31
CA ARG A 142 -25.73 -16.53 6.58
C ARG A 142 -26.06 -17.72 7.48
N LYS A 143 -25.65 -17.72 8.75
CA LYS A 143 -25.98 -18.78 9.73
C LYS A 143 -27.29 -18.55 10.47
N GLN A 144 -27.84 -17.34 10.41
CA GLN A 144 -29.10 -16.96 11.06
C GLN A 144 -30.30 -17.04 10.13
N LYS A 145 -30.07 -17.23 8.82
CA LYS A 145 -31.07 -17.62 7.83
C LYS A 145 -31.04 -19.12 7.67
#